data_AF-A0A2S6Z092-F1
#
_entry.id   AF-A0A2S6Z092-F1
#
_cell.length_a   1.000
_cell.length_b   1.000
_cell.length_c   1.000
_cell.angle_alpha   90.00
_cell.angle_beta   90.00
_cell.angle_gamma   90.00
#
_symmetry.space_group_name_H-M   'P 1'
#
loop_
_entity.id
_entity.type
_entity.pdbx_description
1 polymer ?
#
loop_
_entity_poly.entity_id
_entity_poly.type
_entity_poly.pdbx_seq_one_letter_code
_entity_poly.pdbx_strand_id
1 'polypeptide(L)'
;MTPAQVVGIASNIGGKQALETVQKLLRELCAPPYGLIPAQVVGIASHDGGKQALETVRRLLRELCAPPYGLTPAQVVGIASNRGGKQALETVRRLLRELCAPPHGLTPAQVVGIASHDGGKQALETVRRLLRELCAPPYGLTPAQVVGIASHDGGKQALETVHRLLPVLCDPLYGLTPAQVVGIASNGGGKQALETVQRLLRELCAPPYGLTPAQVVGIASNIGGGKQALETVQRLLPELCKPPYGLTPAQVVGIASNGGGKQALEGVVAQLSTPHPALAAFTNDRLVALACLGGRPALEAVKNGLPRAVALIRKMNKRVPERTAHHGAELGTILRLLSFFQGHSNPTHAFHEATAEFEM
;
A
#
# COMPACT_ATOMS: atom_id res chain seq x y z
N MET A 1 3.73 -3.44 -32.00
CA MET A 1 3.17 -3.95 -30.74
C MET A 1 3.42 -5.45 -30.67
N THR A 2 3.65 -6.01 -29.50
CA THR A 2 3.77 -7.47 -29.31
C THR A 2 2.40 -8.13 -29.19
N PRO A 3 2.27 -9.46 -29.39
CA PRO A 3 1.01 -10.16 -29.14
C PRO A 3 0.45 -9.93 -27.73
N ALA A 4 1.31 -9.93 -26.71
CA ALA A 4 0.92 -9.67 -25.32
C ALA A 4 0.32 -8.25 -25.15
N GLN A 5 0.85 -7.25 -25.84
CA GLN A 5 0.30 -5.89 -25.82
C GLN A 5 -1.07 -5.81 -26.51
N VAL A 6 -1.25 -6.53 -27.63
CA VAL A 6 -2.55 -6.61 -28.30
C VAL A 6 -3.59 -7.24 -27.38
N VAL A 7 -3.25 -8.35 -26.73
CA VAL A 7 -4.12 -9.04 -25.76
C VAL A 7 -4.45 -8.10 -24.60
N GLY A 8 -3.46 -7.43 -24.03
CA GLY A 8 -3.65 -6.48 -22.93
C GLY A 8 -4.66 -5.37 -23.26
N ILE A 9 -4.66 -4.85 -24.49
CA ILE A 9 -5.65 -3.85 -24.94
C ILE A 9 -7.01 -4.50 -25.22
N ALA A 10 -7.03 -5.64 -25.92
CA ALA A 10 -8.25 -6.32 -26.36
C ALA A 10 -9.09 -6.87 -25.20
N SER A 11 -8.47 -7.25 -24.08
CA SER A 11 -9.10 -7.86 -22.91
C SER A 11 -9.91 -6.89 -22.03
N ASN A 12 -10.09 -5.63 -22.44
CA ASN A 12 -10.87 -4.63 -21.70
C ASN A 12 -12.22 -4.32 -22.39
N ILE A 13 -13.15 -3.73 -21.64
CA ILE A 13 -14.43 -3.26 -22.19
C ILE A 13 -14.13 -2.18 -23.24
N GLY A 14 -14.58 -2.42 -24.47
CA GLY A 14 -14.29 -1.56 -25.62
C GLY A 14 -12.93 -1.81 -26.27
N GLY A 15 -12.28 -2.97 -26.02
CA GLY A 15 -10.95 -3.30 -26.55
C GLY A 15 -10.80 -3.16 -28.07
N LYS A 16 -11.83 -3.52 -28.87
CA LYS A 16 -11.85 -3.25 -30.33
C LYS A 16 -11.64 -1.77 -30.65
N GLN A 17 -12.39 -0.89 -29.97
CA GLN A 17 -12.31 0.56 -30.16
C GLN A 17 -10.94 1.09 -29.73
N ALA A 18 -10.38 0.57 -28.65
CA ALA A 18 -9.04 0.93 -28.20
C ALA A 18 -7.97 0.52 -29.23
N LEU A 19 -8.01 -0.71 -29.76
CA LEU A 19 -7.08 -1.18 -30.80
C LEU A 19 -7.15 -0.34 -32.07
N GLU A 20 -8.35 -0.05 -32.58
CA GLU A 20 -8.55 0.82 -33.75
C GLU A 20 -7.98 2.22 -33.51
N THR A 21 -8.13 2.74 -32.28
CA THR A 21 -7.62 4.06 -31.91
C THR A 21 -6.10 4.07 -31.78
N VAL A 22 -5.50 3.01 -31.21
CA VAL A 22 -4.04 2.85 -31.19
C VAL A 22 -3.50 2.79 -32.61
N GLN A 23 -4.12 2.01 -33.51
CA GLN A 23 -3.70 1.93 -34.90
C GLN A 23 -3.71 3.32 -35.58
N LYS A 24 -4.71 4.15 -35.29
CA LYS A 24 -4.85 5.50 -35.84
C LYS A 24 -3.88 6.51 -35.21
N LEU A 25 -3.72 6.50 -33.90
CA LEU A 25 -3.05 7.56 -33.14
C LEU A 25 -1.61 7.26 -32.75
N LEU A 26 -1.14 6.00 -32.83
CA LEU A 26 0.19 5.61 -32.35
C LEU A 26 1.30 6.45 -32.99
N ARG A 27 1.30 6.58 -34.32
CA ARG A 27 2.32 7.37 -35.02
C ARG A 27 2.25 8.86 -34.66
N GLU A 28 1.05 9.40 -34.53
CA GLU A 28 0.83 10.81 -34.15
C GLU A 28 1.36 11.08 -32.73
N LEU A 29 0.96 10.27 -31.75
CA LEU A 29 1.33 10.43 -30.34
C LEU A 29 2.81 10.15 -30.08
N CYS A 30 3.47 9.34 -30.91
CA CYS A 30 4.92 9.12 -30.81
C CYS A 30 5.74 10.22 -31.49
N ALA A 31 5.19 10.91 -32.48
CA ALA A 31 5.86 12.01 -33.15
C ALA A 31 5.88 13.29 -32.29
N PRO A 32 6.81 14.22 -32.54
CA PRO A 32 6.69 15.58 -32.05
C PRO A 32 5.36 16.19 -32.49
N PRO A 33 4.68 16.99 -31.64
CA PRO A 33 5.16 17.54 -30.37
C PRO A 33 4.83 16.69 -29.12
N TYR A 34 4.26 15.49 -29.27
CA TYR A 34 3.83 14.66 -28.14
C TYR A 34 4.97 13.82 -27.54
N GLY A 35 5.74 13.15 -28.41
CA GLY A 35 6.94 12.40 -28.03
C GLY A 35 6.70 11.22 -27.07
N LEU A 36 5.50 10.62 -27.07
CA LEU A 36 5.23 9.45 -26.23
C LEU A 36 5.94 8.21 -26.77
N ILE A 37 6.42 7.33 -25.89
CA ILE A 37 6.93 6.04 -26.35
C ILE A 37 5.78 5.06 -26.61
N PRO A 38 5.92 4.09 -27.55
CA PRO A 38 4.85 3.13 -27.84
C PRO A 38 4.31 2.39 -26.62
N ALA A 39 5.15 2.10 -25.63
CA ALA A 39 4.74 1.47 -24.37
C ALA A 39 3.77 2.35 -23.55
N GLN A 40 3.92 3.67 -23.57
CA GLN A 40 3.00 4.59 -22.89
C GLN A 40 1.63 4.62 -23.59
N VAL A 41 1.61 4.66 -24.93
CA VAL A 41 0.36 4.59 -25.70
C VAL A 41 -0.39 3.29 -25.41
N VAL A 42 0.34 2.16 -25.37
CA VAL A 42 -0.23 0.86 -24.99
C VAL A 42 -0.76 0.89 -23.56
N GLY A 43 0.00 1.43 -22.59
CA GLY A 43 -0.44 1.57 -21.20
C GLY A 43 -1.77 2.31 -21.09
N ILE A 44 -1.88 3.49 -21.72
CA ILE A 44 -3.13 4.29 -21.74
C ILE A 44 -4.30 3.50 -22.35
N ALA A 45 -4.03 2.70 -23.39
CA ALA A 45 -5.04 1.93 -24.10
C ALA A 45 -5.51 0.66 -23.35
N SER A 46 -4.75 0.18 -22.36
CA SER A 46 -4.93 -1.14 -21.73
C SER A 46 -5.90 -1.12 -20.54
N HIS A 47 -6.92 -0.27 -20.59
CA HIS A 47 -7.95 -0.14 -19.56
C HIS A 47 -9.34 0.03 -20.20
N ASP A 48 -10.39 -0.20 -19.41
CA ASP A 48 -11.77 0.10 -19.83
C ASP A 48 -11.88 1.54 -20.32
N GLY A 49 -12.36 1.72 -21.54
CA GLY A 49 -12.44 3.04 -22.18
C GLY A 49 -11.10 3.59 -22.71
N GLY A 50 -10.10 2.74 -22.98
CA GLY A 50 -8.77 3.16 -23.48
C GLY A 50 -8.80 4.09 -24.71
N LYS A 51 -9.76 3.92 -25.64
CA LYS A 51 -10.01 4.87 -26.75
C LYS A 51 -10.19 6.30 -26.24
N GLN A 52 -11.06 6.46 -25.25
CA GLN A 52 -11.42 7.76 -24.69
C GLN A 52 -10.22 8.40 -23.98
N ALA A 53 -9.40 7.60 -23.30
CA ALA A 53 -8.17 8.06 -22.67
C ALA A 53 -7.16 8.56 -23.71
N LEU A 54 -6.92 7.80 -24.79
CA LEU A 54 -6.02 8.20 -25.88
C LEU A 54 -6.45 9.49 -26.58
N GLU A 55 -7.73 9.60 -26.95
CA GLU A 55 -8.27 10.82 -27.56
C GLU A 55 -8.15 12.03 -26.63
N THR A 56 -8.28 11.82 -25.32
CA THR A 56 -8.14 12.87 -24.31
C THR A 56 -6.68 13.28 -24.13
N VAL A 57 -5.74 12.33 -24.12
CA VAL A 57 -4.29 12.61 -24.11
C VAL A 57 -3.91 13.41 -25.34
N ARG A 58 -4.35 13.00 -26.54
CA ARG A 58 -4.12 13.75 -27.78
C ARG A 58 -4.61 15.20 -27.65
N ARG A 59 -5.80 15.40 -27.08
CA ARG A 59 -6.41 16.74 -26.93
C ARG A 59 -5.74 17.59 -25.85
N LEU A 60 -5.39 17.00 -24.70
CA LEU A 60 -5.04 17.75 -23.49
C LEU A 60 -3.55 17.74 -23.14
N LEU A 61 -2.73 16.85 -23.71
CA LEU A 61 -1.32 16.72 -23.31
C LEU A 61 -0.58 18.06 -23.45
N ARG A 62 -0.70 18.73 -24.59
CA ARG A 62 -0.01 20.02 -24.80
C ARG A 62 -0.52 21.12 -23.87
N GLU A 63 -1.82 21.17 -23.64
CA GLU A 63 -2.42 22.14 -22.71
C GLU A 63 -1.91 21.93 -21.29
N LEU A 64 -1.95 20.68 -20.80
CA LEU A 64 -1.53 20.33 -19.44
C LEU A 64 -0.02 20.44 -19.23
N CYS A 65 0.78 20.29 -20.28
CA CYS A 65 2.22 20.50 -20.20
C CYS A 65 2.61 21.99 -20.26
N ALA A 66 1.80 22.83 -20.89
CA ALA A 66 2.05 24.25 -20.97
C ALA A 66 1.74 24.97 -19.64
N PRO A 67 2.33 26.15 -19.40
CA PRO A 67 1.83 27.05 -18.38
C PRO A 67 0.34 27.36 -18.61
N PRO A 68 -0.48 27.43 -17.55
CA PRO A 68 -0.11 27.50 -16.13
C PRO A 68 -0.03 26.14 -15.42
N TYR A 69 -0.24 25.02 -16.12
CA TYR A 69 -0.30 23.69 -15.49
C TYR A 69 1.09 23.09 -15.27
N GLY A 70 1.96 23.16 -16.28
CA GLY A 70 3.37 22.75 -16.19
C GLY A 70 3.57 21.26 -15.86
N LEU A 71 2.63 20.38 -16.21
CA LEU A 71 2.80 18.94 -16.02
C LEU A 71 3.84 18.37 -17.01
N THR A 72 4.47 17.26 -16.66
CA THR A 72 5.31 16.54 -17.60
C THR A 72 4.46 15.57 -18.44
N PRO A 73 4.88 15.20 -19.67
CA PRO A 73 4.22 14.15 -20.43
C PRO A 73 4.09 12.84 -19.64
N ALA A 74 5.09 12.50 -18.82
CA ALA A 74 5.05 11.33 -17.96
C ALA A 74 3.94 11.40 -16.90
N GLN A 75 3.68 12.57 -16.31
CA GLN A 75 2.57 12.77 -15.37
C GLN A 75 1.22 12.64 -16.07
N VAL A 76 1.05 13.22 -17.26
CA VAL A 76 -0.17 13.08 -18.06
C VAL A 76 -0.44 11.62 -18.41
N VAL A 77 0.61 10.88 -18.82
CA VAL A 77 0.52 9.43 -19.08
C VAL A 77 0.14 8.66 -17.82
N GLY A 78 0.74 8.98 -16.67
CA GLY A 78 0.43 8.33 -15.39
C GLY A 78 -1.03 8.48 -14.99
N ILE A 79 -1.60 9.68 -15.15
CA ILE A 79 -3.03 9.94 -14.91
C ILE A 79 -3.91 9.16 -15.90
N ALA A 80 -3.52 9.12 -17.17
CA ALA A 80 -4.30 8.51 -18.23
C ALA A 80 -4.28 6.97 -18.23
N SER A 81 -3.25 6.36 -17.65
CA SER A 81 -3.02 4.90 -17.63
C SER A 81 -3.75 4.21 -16.46
N ASN A 82 -5.03 4.54 -16.26
CA ASN A 82 -5.91 3.97 -15.25
C ASN A 82 -7.33 3.85 -15.78
N ARG A 83 -8.19 3.05 -15.14
CA ARG A 83 -9.62 3.00 -15.47
C ARG A 83 -10.24 4.37 -15.25
N GLY A 84 -10.88 4.90 -16.29
CA GLY A 84 -11.43 6.25 -16.27
C GLY A 84 -10.38 7.36 -16.46
N GLY A 85 -9.21 7.07 -17.04
CA GLY A 85 -8.14 8.06 -17.28
C GLY A 85 -8.58 9.34 -18.00
N LYS A 86 -9.54 9.27 -18.94
CA LYS A 86 -10.19 10.46 -19.53
C LYS A 86 -10.76 11.39 -18.45
N GLN A 87 -11.55 10.82 -17.55
CA GLN A 87 -12.24 11.56 -16.50
C GLN A 87 -11.24 12.16 -15.51
N ALA A 88 -10.16 11.43 -15.19
CA ALA A 88 -9.08 11.93 -14.36
C ALA A 88 -8.38 13.13 -15.00
N LEU A 89 -7.98 13.04 -16.29
CA LEU A 89 -7.35 14.15 -17.02
C LEU A 89 -8.24 15.40 -17.11
N GLU A 90 -9.51 15.24 -17.46
CA GLU A 90 -10.47 16.36 -17.52
C GLU A 90 -10.67 17.01 -16.14
N THR A 91 -10.61 16.20 -15.07
CA THR A 91 -10.72 16.70 -13.69
C THR A 91 -9.46 17.41 -13.25
N VAL A 92 -8.27 16.90 -13.58
CA VAL A 92 -6.99 17.59 -13.32
C VAL A 92 -6.97 18.94 -14.04
N ARG A 93 -7.33 18.99 -15.32
CA ARG A 93 -7.46 20.24 -16.08
C ARG A 93 -8.37 21.25 -15.36
N ARG A 94 -9.52 20.80 -14.86
CA ARG A 94 -10.49 21.67 -14.19
C ARG A 94 -10.05 22.11 -12.79
N LEU A 95 -9.46 21.21 -12.00
CA LEU A 95 -9.25 21.40 -10.56
C LEU A 95 -7.83 21.75 -10.16
N LEU A 96 -6.81 21.52 -11.00
CA LEU A 96 -5.41 21.71 -10.60
C LEU A 96 -5.16 23.14 -10.08
N ARG A 97 -5.61 24.17 -10.81
CA ARG A 97 -5.41 25.56 -10.35
C ARG A 97 -6.16 25.88 -9.07
N GLU A 98 -7.38 25.37 -8.92
CA GLU A 98 -8.19 25.54 -7.70
C GLU A 98 -7.52 24.89 -6.49
N LEU A 99 -7.08 23.64 -6.63
CA LEU A 99 -6.44 22.87 -5.56
C LEU A 99 -5.04 23.37 -5.21
N CYS A 100 -4.33 23.99 -6.16
CA CYS A 100 -3.03 24.61 -5.91
C CYS A 100 -3.14 26.01 -5.29
N ALA A 101 -4.26 26.71 -5.53
CA ALA A 101 -4.48 28.01 -4.92
C ALA A 101 -4.82 27.87 -3.43
N PRO A 102 -4.58 28.92 -2.63
CA PRO A 102 -5.20 29.04 -1.31
C PRO A 102 -6.73 28.94 -1.45
N PRO A 103 -7.42 28.26 -0.52
CA PRO A 103 -6.94 27.78 0.77
C PRO A 103 -6.37 26.34 0.77
N HIS A 104 -6.38 25.63 -0.36
CA HIS A 104 -5.97 24.23 -0.42
C HIS A 104 -4.45 24.06 -0.47
N GLY A 105 -3.76 24.87 -1.27
CA GLY A 105 -2.30 24.96 -1.29
C GLY A 105 -1.58 23.66 -1.68
N LEU A 106 -2.22 22.78 -2.45
CA LEU A 106 -1.58 21.55 -2.93
C LEU A 106 -0.54 21.83 -4.02
N THR A 107 0.47 20.99 -4.13
CA THR A 107 1.41 21.07 -5.26
C THR A 107 0.84 20.35 -6.48
N PRO A 108 1.24 20.73 -7.72
CA PRO A 108 0.87 19.97 -8.92
C PRO A 108 1.23 18.48 -8.81
N ALA A 109 2.37 18.16 -8.17
CA ALA A 109 2.79 16.78 -7.94
C ALA A 109 1.82 16.01 -7.02
N GLN A 110 1.27 16.65 -5.98
CA GLN A 110 0.26 16.03 -5.12
C GLN A 110 -1.06 15.79 -5.87
N VAL A 111 -1.51 16.75 -6.67
CA VAL A 111 -2.70 16.60 -7.53
C VAL A 111 -2.53 15.43 -8.51
N VAL A 112 -1.35 15.32 -9.13
CA VAL A 112 -1.01 14.20 -10.01
C VAL A 112 -1.01 12.87 -9.24
N GLY A 113 -0.42 12.82 -8.05
CA GLY A 113 -0.43 11.63 -7.20
C GLY A 113 -1.83 11.11 -6.90
N ILE A 114 -2.75 12.01 -6.52
CA ILE A 114 -4.16 11.67 -6.27
C ILE A 114 -4.87 11.18 -7.55
N ALA A 115 -4.55 11.78 -8.69
CA ALA A 115 -5.21 11.49 -9.96
C ALA A 115 -4.74 10.20 -10.65
N SER A 116 -3.56 9.70 -10.28
CA SER A 116 -2.87 8.58 -10.97
C SER A 116 -3.27 7.20 -10.42
N HIS A 117 -4.55 7.03 -10.10
CA HIS A 117 -5.14 5.80 -9.58
C HIS A 117 -6.52 5.54 -10.17
N ASP A 118 -7.02 4.31 -10.04
CA ASP A 118 -8.38 3.99 -10.44
C ASP A 118 -9.38 4.85 -9.64
N GLY A 119 -10.23 5.58 -10.37
CA GLY A 119 -11.15 6.55 -9.76
C GLY A 119 -10.51 7.88 -9.35
N GLY A 120 -9.35 8.25 -9.88
CA GLY A 120 -8.64 9.51 -9.56
C GLY A 120 -9.50 10.78 -9.65
N LYS A 121 -10.47 10.86 -10.59
CA LYS A 121 -11.48 11.93 -10.62
C LYS A 121 -12.22 12.06 -9.28
N GLN A 122 -12.72 10.93 -8.78
CA GLN A 122 -13.51 10.88 -7.56
C GLN A 122 -12.65 11.25 -6.35
N ALA A 123 -11.39 10.79 -6.32
CA ALA A 123 -10.45 11.17 -5.27
C ALA A 123 -10.19 12.69 -5.27
N LEU A 124 -9.92 13.31 -6.42
CA LEU A 124 -9.73 14.76 -6.53
C LEU A 124 -10.97 15.56 -6.10
N GLU A 125 -12.16 15.16 -6.54
CA GLU A 125 -13.42 15.83 -6.15
C GLU A 125 -13.67 15.71 -4.64
N THR A 126 -13.31 14.58 -4.03
CA THR A 126 -13.41 14.37 -2.58
C THR A 126 -12.36 15.17 -1.82
N VAL A 127 -11.11 15.23 -2.28
CA VAL A 127 -10.07 16.09 -1.70
C VAL A 127 -10.52 17.54 -1.73
N ARG A 128 -11.01 18.03 -2.86
CA ARG A 128 -11.54 19.39 -3.00
C ARG A 128 -12.59 19.71 -1.95
N ARG A 129 -13.51 18.77 -1.70
CA ARG A 129 -14.63 18.91 -0.75
C ARG A 129 -14.18 18.81 0.71
N LEU A 130 -13.35 17.81 1.04
CA LEU A 130 -13.08 17.43 2.43
C LEU A 130 -11.76 17.99 2.99
N LEU A 131 -10.82 18.45 2.16
CA LEU A 131 -9.50 18.87 2.63
C LEU A 131 -9.59 19.92 3.74
N ARG A 132 -10.39 20.97 3.56
CA ARG A 132 -10.53 22.03 4.58
C ARG A 132 -11.15 21.52 5.87
N GLU A 133 -12.16 20.68 5.77
CA GLU A 133 -12.86 20.12 6.91
C GLU A 133 -11.96 19.16 7.71
N LEU A 134 -11.24 18.27 7.02
CA LEU A 134 -10.30 17.34 7.62
C LEU A 134 -9.07 18.04 8.23
N CYS A 135 -8.69 19.22 7.72
CA CYS A 135 -7.61 20.01 8.32
C CYS A 135 -8.07 20.83 9.52
N ALA A 136 -9.37 21.13 9.62
CA ALA A 136 -9.93 21.86 10.75
C ALA A 136 -10.11 20.95 11.97
N PRO A 137 -10.19 21.51 13.19
CA PRO A 137 -10.72 20.79 14.34
C PRO A 137 -12.13 20.23 14.03
N PRO A 138 -12.48 19.03 14.53
CA PRO A 138 -11.73 18.20 15.49
C PRO A 138 -10.68 17.27 14.84
N TYR A 139 -10.58 17.24 13.51
CA TYR A 139 -9.74 16.28 12.79
C TYR A 139 -8.25 16.64 12.84
N GLY A 140 -7.92 17.92 12.58
CA GLY A 140 -6.55 18.44 12.69
C GLY A 140 -5.53 17.77 11.77
N LEU A 141 -5.95 17.21 10.63
CA LEU A 141 -5.04 16.58 9.68
C LEU A 141 -4.23 17.63 8.92
N THR A 142 -3.06 17.26 8.43
CA THR A 142 -2.31 18.11 7.50
C THR A 142 -2.75 17.85 6.04
N PRO A 143 -2.61 18.83 5.14
CA PRO A 143 -2.84 18.60 3.71
C PRO A 143 -2.05 17.41 3.16
N ALA A 144 -0.81 17.20 3.65
CA ALA A 144 0.02 16.07 3.27
C ALA A 144 -0.59 14.71 3.69
N GLN A 145 -1.19 14.64 4.88
CA GLN A 145 -1.90 13.43 5.33
C GLN A 145 -3.15 13.16 4.49
N VAL A 146 -3.93 14.20 4.17
CA VAL A 146 -5.10 14.08 3.27
C VAL A 146 -4.68 13.57 1.89
N VAL A 147 -3.59 14.11 1.33
CA VAL A 147 -3.01 13.65 0.07
C VAL A 147 -2.57 12.19 0.16
N GLY A 148 -1.89 11.79 1.26
CA GLY A 148 -1.46 10.40 1.48
C GLY A 148 -2.63 9.41 1.48
N ILE A 149 -3.72 9.75 2.17
CA ILE A 149 -4.95 8.93 2.19
C ILE A 149 -5.57 8.82 0.77
N ALA A 150 -5.54 9.91 0.01
CA ALA A 150 -6.19 9.99 -1.30
C ALA A 150 -5.38 9.36 -2.45
N SER A 151 -4.07 9.18 -2.27
CA SER A 151 -3.13 8.74 -3.33
C SER A 151 -3.05 7.22 -3.44
N HIS A 152 -4.20 6.57 -3.50
CA HIS A 152 -4.35 5.12 -3.67
C HIS A 152 -5.66 4.79 -4.39
N ASP A 153 -5.77 3.57 -4.91
CA ASP A 153 -7.04 3.06 -5.42
C ASP A 153 -8.12 3.11 -4.34
N GLY A 154 -9.26 3.72 -4.67
CA GLY A 154 -10.33 3.97 -3.71
C GLY A 154 -10.07 5.13 -2.74
N GLY A 155 -9.14 6.06 -3.05
CA GLY A 155 -8.82 7.22 -2.21
C GLY A 155 -10.04 8.05 -1.76
N LYS A 156 -11.07 8.21 -2.61
CA LYS A 156 -12.37 8.79 -2.20
C LYS A 156 -12.97 8.07 -1.00
N GLN A 157 -13.04 6.74 -1.08
CA GLN A 157 -13.65 5.90 -0.06
C GLN A 157 -12.83 5.95 1.24
N ALA A 158 -11.50 5.98 1.13
CA ALA A 158 -10.62 6.13 2.28
C ALA A 158 -10.86 7.47 2.99
N LEU A 159 -10.89 8.59 2.25
CA LEU A 159 -11.18 9.92 2.81
C LEU A 159 -12.55 10.02 3.48
N GLU A 160 -13.61 9.54 2.83
CA GLU A 160 -14.96 9.54 3.41
C GLU A 160 -15.03 8.66 4.67
N THR A 161 -14.23 7.60 4.73
CA THR A 161 -14.16 6.74 5.91
C THR A 161 -13.35 7.37 7.03
N VAL A 162 -12.25 8.07 6.73
CA VAL A 162 -11.50 8.86 7.73
C VAL A 162 -12.38 9.96 8.31
N HIS A 163 -13.10 10.69 7.46
CA HIS A 163 -14.05 11.72 7.90
C HIS A 163 -15.10 11.16 8.86
N ARG A 164 -15.64 9.97 8.58
CA ARG A 164 -16.64 9.30 9.42
C ARG A 164 -16.06 8.67 10.69
N LEU A 165 -14.89 8.03 10.61
CA LEU A 165 -14.37 7.15 11.66
C LEU A 165 -13.26 7.76 12.50
N LEU A 166 -12.55 8.80 12.05
CA LEU A 166 -11.49 9.41 12.86
C LEU A 166 -12.02 9.85 14.25
N PRO A 167 -13.15 10.58 14.38
CA PRO A 167 -13.64 10.98 15.69
C PRO A 167 -14.02 9.77 16.56
N VAL A 168 -14.60 8.73 15.96
CA VAL A 168 -15.02 7.51 16.66
C VAL A 168 -13.81 6.70 17.15
N LEU A 169 -12.79 6.55 16.30
CA LEU A 169 -11.58 5.78 16.63
C LEU A 169 -10.65 6.53 17.59
N CYS A 170 -10.75 7.86 17.65
CA CYS A 170 -10.02 8.67 18.61
C CYS A 170 -10.77 8.88 19.94
N ASP A 171 -12.05 8.49 20.02
CA ASP A 171 -12.81 8.49 21.26
C ASP A 171 -12.12 7.60 22.31
N PRO A 172 -12.20 7.92 23.62
CA PRO A 172 -11.61 7.12 24.69
C PRO A 172 -11.95 5.62 24.65
N LEU A 173 -13.07 5.24 24.03
CA LEU A 173 -13.43 3.83 23.82
C LEU A 173 -12.41 3.04 22.99
N TYR A 174 -11.79 3.70 22.00
CA TYR A 174 -10.82 3.09 21.08
C TYR A 174 -9.40 3.60 21.34
N GLY A 175 -9.26 4.88 21.71
CA GLY A 175 -8.00 5.49 22.13
C GLY A 175 -6.93 5.57 21.05
N LEU A 176 -7.30 5.53 19.76
CA LEU A 176 -6.34 5.73 18.68
C LEU A 176 -6.00 7.21 18.51
N THR A 177 -4.83 7.49 17.98
CA THR A 177 -4.43 8.85 17.60
C THR A 177 -4.81 9.13 16.14
N PRO A 178 -5.01 10.42 15.75
CA PRO A 178 -5.21 10.78 14.36
C PRO A 178 -4.10 10.25 13.43
N ALA A 179 -2.84 10.26 13.90
CA ALA A 179 -1.70 9.73 13.15
C ALA A 179 -1.83 8.23 12.87
N GLN A 180 -2.32 7.43 13.83
CA GLN A 180 -2.57 6.00 13.63
C GLN A 180 -3.71 5.77 12.64
N VAL A 181 -4.79 6.54 12.73
CA VAL A 181 -5.92 6.47 11.76
C VAL A 181 -5.42 6.79 10.34
N VAL A 182 -4.60 7.83 10.19
CA VAL A 182 -3.98 8.18 8.90
C VAL A 182 -3.08 7.06 8.40
N GLY A 183 -2.25 6.45 9.26
CA GLY A 183 -1.38 5.34 8.89
C GLY A 183 -2.15 4.13 8.35
N ILE A 184 -3.28 3.80 8.97
CA ILE A 184 -4.17 2.73 8.49
C ILE A 184 -4.80 3.10 7.14
N ALA A 185 -5.25 4.35 6.99
CA ALA A 185 -5.97 4.82 5.82
C ALA A 185 -5.09 5.08 4.58
N SER A 186 -3.81 5.37 4.77
CA SER A 186 -2.83 5.71 3.72
C SER A 186 -2.24 4.47 3.05
N ASN A 187 -3.11 3.53 2.68
CA ASN A 187 -2.77 2.29 2.00
C ASN A 187 -3.90 1.90 1.04
N GLY A 188 -3.58 1.11 0.01
CA GLY A 188 -4.59 0.50 -0.85
C GLY A 188 -5.63 -0.29 -0.02
N GLY A 189 -6.91 0.08 -0.14
CA GLY A 189 -7.98 -0.49 0.67
C GLY A 189 -8.15 0.12 2.06
N GLY A 190 -7.63 1.32 2.33
CA GLY A 190 -7.69 2.01 3.63
C GLY A 190 -9.09 2.05 4.27
N LYS A 191 -10.16 2.25 3.50
CA LYS A 191 -11.55 2.14 4.00
C LYS A 191 -11.79 0.80 4.70
N GLN A 192 -11.45 -0.29 4.02
CA GLN A 192 -11.69 -1.64 4.53
C GLN A 192 -10.86 -1.91 5.78
N ALA A 193 -9.63 -1.40 5.82
CA ALA A 193 -8.77 -1.51 6.99
C ALA A 193 -9.36 -0.77 8.20
N LEU A 194 -9.79 0.49 8.03
CA LEU A 194 -10.42 1.29 9.10
C LEU A 194 -11.71 0.66 9.64
N GLU A 195 -12.60 0.21 8.75
CA GLU A 195 -13.85 -0.48 9.15
C GLU A 195 -13.55 -1.78 9.91
N THR A 196 -12.49 -2.50 9.54
CA THR A 196 -12.06 -3.71 10.23
C THR A 196 -11.44 -3.41 11.58
N VAL A 197 -10.63 -2.35 11.70
CA VAL A 197 -10.10 -1.89 12.99
C VAL A 197 -11.24 -1.49 13.93
N GLN A 198 -12.21 -0.71 13.45
CA GLN A 198 -13.38 -0.34 14.25
C GLN A 198 -14.13 -1.57 14.78
N ARG A 199 -14.28 -2.61 13.95
CA ARG A 199 -14.98 -3.85 14.32
C ARG A 199 -14.17 -4.74 15.27
N LEU A 200 -12.87 -4.91 15.00
CA LEU A 200 -12.05 -5.95 15.64
C LEU A 200 -11.14 -5.44 16.76
N LEU A 201 -10.87 -4.13 16.89
CA LEU A 201 -9.91 -3.61 17.87
C LEU A 201 -10.23 -4.10 19.28
N ARG A 202 -11.47 -3.92 19.74
CA ARG A 202 -11.87 -4.31 21.10
C ARG A 202 -11.84 -5.81 21.32
N GLU A 203 -12.24 -6.58 20.32
CA GLU A 203 -12.22 -8.04 20.39
C GLU A 203 -10.78 -8.56 20.48
N LEU A 204 -9.89 -8.06 19.62
CA LEU A 204 -8.47 -8.47 19.60
C LEU A 204 -7.69 -7.97 20.82
N CYS A 205 -8.16 -6.92 21.50
CA CYS A 205 -7.58 -6.49 22.77
C CYS A 205 -8.08 -7.31 23.96
N ALA A 206 -9.27 -7.91 23.86
CA ALA A 206 -9.82 -8.76 24.91
C ALA A 206 -9.17 -10.16 24.90
N PRO A 207 -9.25 -10.89 26.02
CA PRO A 207 -8.97 -12.32 26.01
C PRO A 207 -9.88 -13.05 24.99
N PRO A 208 -9.37 -14.07 24.29
CA PRO A 208 -8.09 -14.75 24.50
C PRO A 208 -6.89 -14.11 23.77
N TYR A 209 -7.10 -13.04 23.00
CA TYR A 209 -6.08 -12.49 22.12
C TYR A 209 -5.06 -11.60 22.85
N GLY A 210 -5.56 -10.69 23.70
CA GLY A 210 -4.72 -9.83 24.54
C GLY A 210 -3.77 -8.90 23.77
N LEU A 211 -4.12 -8.49 22.54
CA LEU A 211 -3.30 -7.56 21.77
C LEU A 211 -3.42 -6.14 22.32
N THR A 212 -2.39 -5.33 22.06
CA THR A 212 -2.45 -3.89 22.32
C THR A 212 -3.02 -3.15 21.11
N PRO A 213 -3.63 -1.95 21.30
CA PRO A 213 -4.06 -1.13 20.18
C PRO A 213 -2.94 -0.83 19.18
N ALA A 214 -1.71 -0.61 19.66
CA ALA A 214 -0.55 -0.38 18.81
C ALA A 214 -0.23 -1.59 17.91
N GLN A 215 -0.40 -2.82 18.40
CA GLN A 215 -0.22 -4.03 17.60
C GLN A 215 -1.31 -4.18 16.53
N VAL A 216 -2.57 -3.88 16.87
CA VAL A 216 -3.67 -3.89 15.90
C VAL A 216 -3.45 -2.85 14.79
N VAL A 217 -3.03 -1.64 15.16
CA VAL A 217 -2.64 -0.59 14.20
C VAL A 217 -1.45 -1.05 13.34
N GLY A 218 -0.44 -1.66 13.95
CA GLY A 218 0.74 -2.18 13.25
C GLY A 218 0.40 -3.24 12.21
N ILE A 219 -0.57 -4.11 12.49
CA ILE A 219 -1.09 -5.09 11.52
C ILE A 219 -1.85 -4.39 10.39
N ALA A 220 -2.71 -3.43 10.74
CA ALA A 220 -3.61 -2.76 9.81
C ALA A 220 -2.92 -1.77 8.85
N SER A 221 -1.77 -1.22 9.24
CA SER A 221 -1.08 -0.13 8.54
C SER A 221 -0.09 -0.61 7.47
N ASN A 222 -0.43 -1.69 6.75
CA ASN A 222 0.44 -2.28 5.73
C ASN A 222 -0.21 -2.34 4.35
N ILE A 223 0.64 -2.24 3.32
CA ILE A 223 0.27 -2.40 1.92
C ILE A 223 -0.29 -3.81 1.68
N GLY A 224 -1.42 -3.90 0.97
CA GLY A 224 -1.92 -5.18 0.45
C GLY A 224 -2.80 -5.98 1.40
N GLY A 225 -3.46 -5.32 2.37
CA GLY A 225 -4.65 -5.88 3.02
C GLY A 225 -4.62 -5.90 4.54
N GLY A 226 -4.52 -4.75 5.20
CA GLY A 226 -4.69 -4.64 6.65
C GLY A 226 -5.96 -5.33 7.19
N LYS A 227 -7.09 -5.21 6.47
CA LYS A 227 -8.31 -6.00 6.74
C LYS A 227 -8.05 -7.50 6.77
N GLN A 228 -7.43 -8.00 5.70
CA GLN A 228 -7.17 -9.44 5.53
C GLN A 228 -6.20 -9.96 6.58
N ALA A 229 -5.18 -9.18 6.93
CA ALA A 229 -4.24 -9.51 8.00
C ALA A 229 -4.94 -9.57 9.36
N LEU A 230 -5.77 -8.57 9.71
CA LEU A 230 -6.54 -8.57 10.97
C LEU A 230 -7.53 -9.75 11.07
N GLU A 231 -8.31 -10.01 10.03
CA GLU A 231 -9.25 -11.16 9.99
C GLU A 231 -8.49 -12.50 10.09
N THR A 232 -7.28 -12.55 9.53
CA THR A 232 -6.42 -13.75 9.62
C THR A 232 -5.82 -13.92 11.03
N VAL A 233 -5.41 -12.83 11.69
CA VAL A 233 -4.96 -12.86 13.09
C VAL A 233 -6.09 -13.29 14.01
N GLN A 234 -7.29 -12.71 13.86
CA GLN A 234 -8.48 -13.12 14.63
C GLN A 234 -8.74 -14.62 14.48
N ARG A 235 -8.67 -15.15 13.26
CA ARG A 235 -8.92 -16.58 13.01
C ARG A 235 -7.81 -17.50 13.54
N LEU A 236 -6.54 -17.11 13.39
CA LEU A 236 -5.41 -18.03 13.56
C LEU A 236 -4.68 -17.87 14.89
N LEU A 237 -4.71 -16.70 15.54
CA LEU A 237 -3.96 -16.47 16.77
C LEU A 237 -4.30 -17.49 17.87
N PRO A 238 -5.59 -17.76 18.18
CA PRO A 238 -5.92 -18.70 19.26
C PRO A 238 -5.44 -20.12 18.97
N GLU A 239 -5.43 -20.53 17.70
CA GLU A 239 -4.99 -21.87 17.29
C GLU A 239 -3.48 -21.99 17.27
N LEU A 240 -2.77 -20.97 16.77
CA LEU A 240 -1.31 -20.93 16.72
C LEU A 240 -0.66 -20.85 18.12
N CYS A 241 -1.37 -20.31 19.11
CA CYS A 241 -0.88 -20.22 20.48
C CYS A 241 -1.07 -21.51 21.29
N LYS A 242 -1.98 -22.40 20.87
CA LYS A 242 -2.21 -23.68 21.54
C LYS A 242 -1.16 -24.72 21.13
N PRO A 243 -0.93 -25.75 21.97
CA PRO A 243 -0.23 -26.96 21.53
C PRO A 243 -0.93 -27.57 20.30
N PRO A 244 -0.19 -28.12 19.32
CA PRO A 244 1.25 -28.36 19.35
C PRO A 244 2.13 -27.18 18.91
N TYR A 245 1.54 -26.07 18.45
CA TYR A 245 2.29 -24.97 17.83
C TYR A 245 2.99 -24.05 18.83
N GLY A 246 2.30 -23.61 19.87
CA GLY A 246 2.89 -22.86 20.98
C GLY A 246 3.58 -21.54 20.58
N LEU A 247 3.11 -20.87 19.52
CA LEU A 247 3.59 -19.53 19.17
C LEU A 247 3.09 -18.50 20.19
N THR A 248 3.85 -17.44 20.40
CA THR A 248 3.41 -16.31 21.23
C THR A 248 2.54 -15.35 20.40
N PRO A 249 1.58 -14.63 21.02
CA PRO A 249 0.84 -13.56 20.34
C PRO A 249 1.76 -12.54 19.65
N ALA A 250 2.88 -12.19 20.28
CA ALA A 250 3.88 -11.28 19.71
C ALA A 250 4.51 -11.81 18.42
N GLN A 251 4.78 -13.12 18.32
CA GLN A 251 5.28 -13.73 17.09
C GLN A 251 4.22 -13.70 15.97
N VAL A 252 2.96 -13.99 16.30
CA VAL A 252 1.86 -13.91 15.33
C VAL A 252 1.69 -12.49 14.80
N VAL A 253 1.70 -11.49 15.69
CA VAL A 253 1.65 -10.07 15.33
C VAL A 253 2.85 -9.69 14.48
N GLY A 254 4.06 -10.14 14.82
CA GLY A 254 5.29 -9.85 14.07
C GLY A 254 5.19 -10.33 12.62
N ILE A 255 4.63 -11.51 12.38
CA ILE A 255 4.40 -12.05 11.03
C ILE A 255 3.34 -11.21 10.30
N ALA A 256 2.24 -10.89 10.99
CA ALA A 256 1.09 -10.20 10.41
C ALA A 256 1.35 -8.71 10.09
N SER A 257 2.30 -8.07 10.77
CA SER A 257 2.60 -6.64 10.66
C SER A 257 3.52 -6.29 9.49
N ASN A 258 3.34 -6.98 8.35
CA ASN A 258 4.09 -6.75 7.12
C ASN A 258 3.17 -6.83 5.90
N GLY A 259 3.63 -6.29 4.77
CA GLY A 259 2.96 -6.47 3.48
C GLY A 259 2.74 -7.96 3.18
N GLY A 260 1.47 -8.35 2.96
CA GLY A 260 1.11 -9.76 2.75
C GLY A 260 1.04 -10.61 4.03
N GLY A 261 0.89 -10.02 5.21
CA GLY A 261 0.83 -10.71 6.51
C GLY A 261 -0.14 -11.90 6.57
N LYS A 262 -1.31 -11.81 5.91
CA LYS A 262 -2.22 -12.97 5.74
C LYS A 262 -1.50 -14.17 5.11
N GLN A 263 -0.83 -13.95 3.99
CA GLN A 263 -0.14 -15.02 3.24
C GLN A 263 1.03 -15.58 4.05
N ALA A 264 1.73 -14.73 4.79
CA ALA A 264 2.81 -15.17 5.66
C ALA A 264 2.28 -16.06 6.79
N LEU A 265 1.19 -15.66 7.47
CA LEU A 265 0.54 -16.48 8.51
C LEU A 265 0.02 -17.81 7.97
N GLU A 266 -0.67 -17.79 6.83
CA GLU A 266 -1.16 -19.02 6.18
C GLU A 266 0.00 -19.94 5.76
N GLY A 267 1.12 -19.36 5.31
CA GLY A 267 2.34 -20.11 5.00
C GLY A 267 2.99 -20.76 6.22
N VAL A 268 3.02 -20.06 7.36
CA VAL A 268 3.50 -20.60 8.64
C VAL A 268 2.58 -21.72 9.13
N VAL A 269 1.26 -21.52 9.10
CA VAL A 269 0.30 -22.58 9.45
C VAL A 269 0.53 -23.81 8.58
N ALA A 270 0.61 -23.66 7.26
CA ALA A 270 0.84 -24.77 6.36
C ALA A 270 2.14 -25.52 6.71
N GLN A 271 3.22 -24.81 7.02
CA GLN A 271 4.49 -25.43 7.41
C GLN A 271 4.41 -26.14 8.78
N LEU A 272 3.66 -25.60 9.73
CA LEU A 272 3.50 -26.21 11.05
C LEU A 272 2.56 -27.42 11.02
N SER A 273 1.55 -27.41 10.15
CA SER A 273 0.63 -28.54 9.96
C SER A 273 1.25 -29.66 9.12
N THR A 274 1.95 -29.33 8.04
CA THR A 274 2.62 -30.29 7.15
C THR A 274 4.05 -29.85 6.84
N PRO A 275 5.02 -30.22 7.70
CA PRO A 275 6.39 -29.73 7.57
C PRO A 275 7.07 -30.18 6.27
N HIS A 276 7.48 -29.21 5.45
CA HIS A 276 8.37 -29.48 4.32
C HIS A 276 9.77 -29.84 4.83
N PRO A 277 10.47 -30.85 4.25
CA PRO A 277 11.78 -31.30 4.74
C PRO A 277 12.82 -30.18 4.89
N ALA A 278 12.88 -29.26 3.92
CA ALA A 278 13.81 -28.12 3.94
C ALA A 278 13.61 -27.15 5.12
N LEU A 279 12.42 -27.14 5.71
CA LEU A 279 12.05 -26.28 6.84
C LEU A 279 11.76 -27.08 8.11
N ALA A 280 11.74 -28.42 8.04
CA ALA A 280 11.44 -29.29 9.18
C ALA A 280 12.50 -29.18 10.30
N ALA A 281 13.73 -28.82 9.96
CA ALA A 281 14.80 -28.59 10.92
C ALA A 281 14.74 -27.19 11.58
N PHE A 282 13.83 -26.31 11.16
CA PHE A 282 13.73 -24.96 11.71
C PHE A 282 12.95 -24.99 13.03
N THR A 283 13.46 -24.27 14.03
CA THR A 283 12.66 -23.94 15.21
C THR A 283 11.55 -22.96 14.84
N ASN A 284 10.50 -22.88 15.66
CA ASN A 284 9.43 -21.88 15.50
C ASN A 284 10.01 -20.46 15.41
N ASP A 285 11.01 -20.13 16.24
CA ASP A 285 11.67 -18.81 16.23
C ASP A 285 12.32 -18.52 14.86
N ARG A 286 12.99 -19.50 14.25
CA ARG A 286 13.59 -19.35 12.91
C ARG A 286 12.52 -19.26 11.83
N LEU A 287 11.46 -20.05 11.92
CA LEU A 287 10.33 -19.99 10.98
C LEU A 287 9.64 -18.61 11.02
N VAL A 288 9.38 -18.10 12.23
CA VAL A 288 8.80 -16.77 12.47
C VAL A 288 9.73 -15.69 11.90
N ALA A 289 11.03 -15.74 12.20
CA ALA A 289 11.97 -14.74 11.70
C ALA A 289 12.01 -14.70 10.17
N LEU A 290 11.99 -15.87 9.50
CA LEU A 290 11.92 -15.97 8.05
C LEU A 290 10.63 -15.34 7.50
N ALA A 291 9.49 -15.66 8.12
CA ALA A 291 8.19 -15.12 7.74
C ALA A 291 8.08 -13.60 7.97
N CYS A 292 8.64 -13.06 9.06
CA CYS A 292 8.70 -11.61 9.30
C CYS A 292 9.60 -10.89 8.27
N LEU A 293 10.69 -11.53 7.83
CA LEU A 293 11.65 -10.90 6.92
C LEU A 293 11.20 -10.86 5.46
N GLY A 294 10.45 -11.87 5.01
CA GLY A 294 10.10 -11.98 3.60
C GLY A 294 8.81 -12.73 3.29
N GLY A 295 7.97 -12.94 4.31
CA GLY A 295 6.63 -13.52 4.17
C GLY A 295 6.61 -14.90 3.50
N ARG A 296 5.50 -15.18 2.82
CA ARG A 296 5.32 -16.41 2.05
C ARG A 296 6.37 -16.60 0.95
N PRO A 297 6.78 -15.59 0.16
CA PRO A 297 7.84 -15.75 -0.84
C PRO A 297 9.15 -16.27 -0.26
N ALA A 298 9.54 -15.83 0.94
CA ALA A 298 10.74 -16.33 1.60
C ALA A 298 10.61 -17.80 2.04
N LEU A 299 9.45 -18.19 2.57
CA LEU A 299 9.16 -19.60 2.90
C LEU A 299 9.25 -20.49 1.65
N GLU A 300 8.61 -20.09 0.55
CA GLU A 300 8.64 -20.83 -0.71
C GLU A 300 10.03 -20.86 -1.35
N ALA A 301 10.83 -19.79 -1.20
CA ALA A 301 12.20 -19.77 -1.71
C ALA A 301 13.09 -20.83 -1.03
N VAL A 302 12.92 -21.04 0.29
CA VAL A 302 13.64 -22.08 1.03
C VAL A 302 13.16 -23.48 0.61
N LYS A 303 11.84 -23.69 0.47
CA LYS A 303 11.29 -24.98 0.01
C LYS A 303 11.83 -25.39 -1.37
N ASN A 304 11.99 -24.41 -2.26
CA ASN A 304 12.47 -24.63 -3.63
C ASN A 304 14.01 -24.61 -3.77
N GLY A 305 14.78 -24.51 -2.67
CA GLY A 305 16.25 -24.56 -2.71
C GLY A 305 16.93 -23.42 -3.47
N LEU A 306 16.28 -22.26 -3.61
CA LEU A 306 16.76 -21.16 -4.46
C LEU A 306 18.00 -20.46 -3.86
N PRO A 307 18.94 -19.93 -4.67
CA PRO A 307 20.14 -19.23 -4.18
C PRO A 307 19.85 -18.05 -3.22
N ARG A 308 18.68 -17.40 -3.38
CA ARG A 308 18.19 -16.35 -2.46
C ARG A 308 17.89 -16.87 -1.05
N ALA A 309 17.58 -18.15 -0.88
CA ALA A 309 17.41 -18.79 0.42
C ALA A 309 18.71 -18.77 1.22
N VAL A 310 19.86 -18.97 0.58
CA VAL A 310 21.19 -18.91 1.23
C VAL A 310 21.48 -17.50 1.76
N ALA A 311 21.11 -16.44 1.02
CA ALA A 311 21.24 -15.06 1.46
C ALA A 311 20.29 -14.71 2.62
N LEU A 312 19.05 -15.22 2.59
CA LEU A 312 18.07 -15.06 3.68
C LEU A 312 18.50 -15.80 4.96
N ILE A 313 18.98 -17.04 4.83
CA ILE A 313 19.54 -17.83 5.94
C ILE A 313 20.76 -17.12 6.54
N ARG A 314 21.65 -16.55 5.70
CA ARG A 314 22.79 -15.75 6.17
C ARG A 314 22.37 -14.48 6.91
N LYS A 315 21.25 -13.85 6.51
CA LYS A 315 20.66 -12.67 7.18
C LYS A 315 19.95 -13.06 8.48
N MET A 316 19.32 -14.23 8.56
CA MET A 316 18.72 -14.80 9.77
C MET A 316 19.78 -15.20 10.80
N ASN A 317 20.87 -15.83 10.37
CA ASN A 317 21.98 -16.23 11.25
C ASN A 317 22.75 -15.03 11.83
N LYS A 318 22.69 -13.84 11.19
CA LYS A 318 23.20 -12.59 11.77
C LYS A 318 22.27 -11.98 12.83
N ARG A 319 21.00 -12.40 12.91
CA ARG A 319 19.95 -11.77 13.74
C ARG A 319 19.45 -12.65 14.88
N VAL A 320 19.82 -13.91 14.94
CA VAL A 320 19.43 -14.83 16.02
C VAL A 320 20.72 -15.36 16.65
N PRO A 321 21.15 -14.83 17.80
CA PRO A 321 22.19 -15.48 18.58
C PRO A 321 21.71 -16.89 18.95
N GLU A 322 22.57 -17.89 18.80
CA GLU A 322 22.32 -19.19 19.44
C GLU A 322 22.09 -18.92 20.93
N ARG A 323 20.93 -19.38 21.43
CA ARG A 323 20.46 -19.09 22.80
C ARG A 323 21.58 -19.28 23.82
N THR A 324 21.97 -18.20 24.48
CA THR A 324 22.31 -18.23 25.89
C THR A 324 21.37 -17.27 26.60
N ALA A 325 20.74 -17.77 27.65
CA ALA A 325 19.69 -17.10 28.39
C ALA A 325 20.15 -15.73 28.90
N HIS A 326 19.45 -14.65 28.55
CA HIS A 326 19.18 -13.52 29.45
C HIS A 326 18.00 -12.69 28.93
N HIS A 327 16.99 -12.55 29.79
CA HIS A 327 15.76 -11.79 29.56
C HIS A 327 16.02 -10.28 29.67
N GLY A 328 15.31 -9.49 28.86
CA GLY A 328 15.01 -8.08 29.15
C GLY A 328 15.55 -7.03 28.17
N ALA A 329 16.74 -7.24 27.58
CA ALA A 329 17.39 -6.23 26.74
C ALA A 329 17.00 -6.27 25.25
N GLU A 330 16.50 -7.40 24.76
CA GLU A 330 16.28 -7.66 23.32
C GLU A 330 15.00 -7.02 22.76
N LEU A 331 13.96 -6.86 23.59
CA LEU A 331 12.70 -6.26 23.17
C LEU A 331 12.85 -4.75 22.90
N GLY A 332 13.71 -4.07 23.66
CA GLY A 332 13.97 -2.63 23.49
C GLY A 332 14.66 -2.30 22.16
N THR A 333 15.59 -3.16 21.73
CA THR A 333 16.30 -3.01 20.45
C THR A 333 15.40 -3.34 19.27
N ILE A 334 14.57 -4.39 19.38
CA ILE A 334 13.58 -4.76 18.36
C ILE A 334 12.50 -3.66 18.24
N LEU A 335 12.00 -3.12 19.35
CA LEU A 335 11.03 -2.03 19.34
C LEU A 335 11.62 -0.72 18.80
N ARG A 336 12.89 -0.40 19.08
CA ARG A 336 13.58 0.76 18.49
C ARG A 336 13.76 0.62 16.98
N LEU A 337 14.17 -0.56 16.50
CA LEU A 337 14.26 -0.86 15.07
C LEU A 337 12.89 -0.82 14.38
N LEU A 338 11.86 -1.40 15.00
CA LEU A 338 10.49 -1.35 14.48
C LEU A 338 9.96 0.10 14.47
N SER A 339 10.25 0.91 15.49
CA SER A 339 9.88 2.33 15.52
C SER A 339 10.59 3.16 14.44
N PHE A 340 11.82 2.80 14.10
CA PHE A 340 12.60 3.42 13.02
C PHE A 340 11.98 3.14 11.65
N PHE A 341 11.55 1.90 11.38
CA PHE A 341 10.86 1.58 10.12
C PHE A 341 9.42 2.13 10.05
N GLN A 342 8.74 2.28 11.20
CA GLN A 342 7.38 2.81 11.27
C GLN A 342 7.29 4.31 10.97
N GLY A 343 8.38 5.07 11.12
CA GLY A 343 8.44 6.50 10.79
C GLY A 343 8.85 6.82 9.35
N HIS A 344 9.26 5.82 8.56
CA HIS A 344 9.96 6.05 7.28
C HIS A 344 9.04 5.80 6.08
N SER A 345 8.89 6.80 5.21
CA SER A 345 7.96 6.75 4.06
C SER A 345 8.42 5.79 2.94
N ASN A 346 9.63 5.22 3.04
CA ASN A 346 10.16 4.25 2.08
C ASN A 346 11.01 3.17 2.80
N PRO A 347 10.43 1.99 3.11
CA PRO A 347 11.07 0.94 3.92
C PRO A 347 12.39 0.43 3.35
N THR A 348 12.54 0.49 2.02
CA THR A 348 13.74 0.06 1.28
C THR A 348 14.93 1.00 1.48
N HIS A 349 14.69 2.29 1.68
CA HIS A 349 15.73 3.31 1.87
C HIS A 349 16.10 3.45 3.36
N ALA A 350 15.11 3.35 4.24
CA ALA A 350 15.30 3.27 5.70
C ALA A 350 16.30 2.17 6.09
N PHE A 351 16.28 1.06 5.36
CA PHE A 351 17.20 -0.06 5.58
C PHE A 351 18.67 0.30 5.36
N HIS A 352 18.99 1.23 4.44
CA HIS A 352 20.35 1.69 4.16
C HIS A 352 20.84 2.76 5.16
N GLU A 353 19.94 3.61 5.66
CA GLU A 353 20.27 4.60 6.70
C GLU A 353 20.48 3.96 8.07
N ALA A 354 19.63 3.00 8.46
CA ALA A 354 19.78 2.25 9.71
C ALA A 354 21.12 1.48 9.80
N THR A 355 21.67 1.07 8.65
CA THR A 355 23.00 0.43 8.61
C THR A 355 24.14 1.42 8.81
N ALA A 356 23.96 2.68 8.44
CA ALA A 356 25.00 3.72 8.57
C ALA A 356 25.02 4.36 9.96
N GLU A 357 23.85 4.56 10.59
CA GLU A 357 23.72 5.30 11.86
C GLU A 357 24.07 4.50 13.11
N PHE A 358 23.99 3.16 13.04
CA PHE A 358 24.25 2.27 14.17
C PHE A 358 25.58 1.51 14.06
N GLU A 359 26.50 1.94 13.18
CA GLU A 359 27.79 1.30 12.88
C GLU A 359 27.68 -0.25 12.83
N MET A 360 26.82 -0.75 11.93
CA MET A 360 26.54 -2.18 11.70
C MET A 360 27.15 -2.74 10.42
#